data_AF-A0A078BJN2-F1
#
_entry.id   AF-A0A078BJN2-F1
#
_cell.length_a   1.000
_cell.length_b   1.000
_cell.length_c   1.000
_cell.angle_alpha   90.00
_cell.angle_beta   90.00
_cell.angle_gamma   90.00
#
_symmetry.space_group_name_H-M   'P 1'
#
loop_
_entity.id
_entity.type
_entity.pdbx_description
1 polymer ?
#
loop_
_entity_poly.entity_id
_entity_poly.type
_entity_poly.pdbx_seq_one_letter_code
_entity_poly.pdbx_strand_id
1 'polypeptide(L)' 'MDEPDGQMQFGTVVRLNPDRGFGYVLDATETHSYIFVVGKALSNVEAGRLRVGARVRFRLRGQGRVEELMLI' A
#
# COMPACT_ATOMS: atom_id res chain seq x y z
N MET A 1 19.90 -3.07 -4.37
CA MET A 1 18.92 -3.54 -3.37
C MET A 1 17.80 -4.12 -4.19
N ASP A 2 17.71 -5.45 -4.28
CA ASP A 2 16.63 -6.10 -5.00
C ASP A 2 15.36 -5.92 -4.18
N GLU A 3 14.45 -5.06 -4.62
CA GLU A 3 13.12 -4.97 -4.02
C GLU A 3 12.41 -6.31 -4.21
N PRO A 4 11.62 -6.78 -3.23
CA PRO A 4 10.85 -8.03 -3.33
C PRO A 4 9.67 -7.88 -4.29
N ASP A 5 9.98 -7.60 -5.56
CA ASP A 5 9.04 -7.37 -6.64
C ASP A 5 8.15 -8.59 -6.85
N GLY A 6 6.84 -8.37 -7.02
CA GLY A 6 5.85 -9.43 -7.21
C GLY A 6 5.53 -10.29 -5.97
N GLN A 7 6.28 -10.18 -4.87
CA GLN A 7 5.96 -10.89 -3.63
C GLN A 7 4.94 -10.14 -2.78
N MET A 8 4.05 -10.91 -2.15
CA MET A 8 3.09 -10.39 -1.19
C MET A 8 3.77 -10.11 0.15
N GLN A 9 3.64 -8.88 0.63
CA GLN A 9 4.24 -8.36 1.85
C GLN A 9 3.16 -7.87 2.83
N PHE A 10 3.55 -7.68 4.08
CA PHE A 10 2.72 -7.03 5.10
C PHE A 10 3.24 -5.64 5.41
N GLY A 11 2.32 -4.75 5.79
CA GLY A 11 2.68 -3.40 6.18
C GLY A 11 1.54 -2.66 6.87
N THR A 12 1.79 -1.37 7.10
CA THR A 12 0.85 -0.46 7.76
C THR A 12 0.66 0.80 6.92
N VAL A 13 -0.59 1.23 6.72
CA VAL A 13 -0.87 2.51 6.06
C VAL A 13 -0.42 3.64 6.97
N VAL A 14 0.59 4.41 6.56
CA VAL A 14 1.15 5.52 7.35
C VAL A 14 0.67 6.89 6.90
N ARG A 15 0.19 6.99 5.66
CA ARG A 15 -0.43 8.21 5.12
C ARG A 15 -1.54 7.85 4.14
N LEU A 16 -2.60 8.64 4.15
CA LEU A 16 -3.72 8.50 3.22
C LEU A 16 -4.24 9.89 2.85
N ASN A 17 -4.38 10.14 1.55
CA ASN A 17 -5.05 11.31 1.02
C ASN A 17 -6.16 10.84 0.07
N PRO A 18 -7.39 10.63 0.57
CA PRO A 18 -8.48 10.09 -0.23
C PRO A 18 -8.93 11.07 -1.31
N ASP A 19 -8.92 12.38 -1.02
CA ASP A 19 -9.31 13.43 -1.97
C ASP A 19 -8.38 13.46 -3.20
N ARG A 20 -7.10 13.12 -3.01
CA ARG A 20 -6.12 13.02 -4.09
C ARG A 20 -5.92 11.59 -4.61
N GLY A 21 -6.60 10.60 -4.04
CA GLY A 21 -6.60 9.21 -4.51
C GLY A 21 -5.28 8.45 -4.31
N PHE A 22 -4.48 8.74 -3.27
CA PHE A 22 -3.25 7.98 -3.00
C PHE A 22 -2.94 7.88 -1.51
N GLY A 23 -2.01 6.98 -1.17
CA GLY A 23 -1.45 6.88 0.16
C GLY A 23 -0.12 6.16 0.16
N TYR A 24 0.40 5.92 1.36
CA TYR A 24 1.67 5.24 1.59
C TYR A 24 1.50 4.11 2.59
N VAL A 25 2.10 2.97 2.26
CA VAL A 25 2.29 1.85 3.18
C VAL A 25 3.74 1.85 3.65
N LEU A 26 3.97 1.53 4.93
CA LEU A 26 5.26 1.23 5.50
C LEU A 26 5.38 -0.28 5.63
N ASP A 27 6.50 -0.86 5.18
CA ASP A 27 6.73 -2.30 5.28
C ASP A 27 6.79 -2.80 6.73
N ALA A 28 6.71 -4.12 6.91
CA ALA A 28 6.72 -4.74 8.23
C ALA A 28 8.05 -4.56 9.00
N THR A 29 9.15 -4.24 8.32
CA THR A 29 10.44 -3.90 8.94
C THR A 29 10.57 -2.42 9.25
N GLU A 30 9.53 -1.62 8.98
CA GLU A 30 9.48 -0.17 9.22
C GLU A 30 10.64 0.60 8.56
N THR A 31 11.15 0.08 7.45
CA THR A 31 12.35 0.61 6.78
C THR A 31 11.99 1.32 5.48
N HIS A 32 11.02 0.81 4.72
CA HIS A 32 10.67 1.36 3.42
C HIS A 32 9.20 1.72 3.33
N SER A 33 8.94 2.87 2.70
CA SER A 33 7.59 3.30 2.40
C SER A 33 7.31 3.28 0.90
N TYR A 34 6.16 2.73 0.55
CA TYR A 34 5.74 2.52 -0.82
C TYR A 34 4.42 3.23 -1.11
N ILE A 35 4.33 3.87 -2.27
CA ILE A 35 3.13 4.58 -2.69
C ILE A 35 2.10 3.61 -3.29
N PHE A 36 0.84 3.78 -2.92
CA PHE A 36 -0.30 3.14 -3.59
C PHE A 36 -1.25 4.20 -4.13
N VAL A 37 -1.95 3.87 -5.23
CA VAL A 37 -2.95 4.74 -5.85
C VAL A 37 -4.31 4.06 -5.79
N VAL A 38 -5.29 4.78 -5.26
CA VAL A 38 -6.69 4.34 -5.17
C VAL A 38 -7.24 4.16 -6.59
N GLY A 39 -8.01 3.09 -6.79
CA GLY A 39 -8.51 2.68 -8.11
C GLY A 39 -7.48 1.93 -8.96
N LYS A 40 -6.20 1.86 -8.54
CA LYS A 40 -5.18 1.00 -9.15
C LYS A 40 -4.78 -0.16 -8.25
N ALA A 41 -4.40 0.15 -7.02
CA ALA A 41 -3.94 -0.84 -6.04
C ALA A 41 -5.08 -1.50 -5.26
N LEU A 42 -6.21 -0.80 -5.15
CA LEU A 42 -7.43 -1.25 -4.46
C LEU A 42 -8.63 -0.52 -5.07
N SER A 43 -9.83 -1.09 -4.94
CA SER A 43 -11.05 -0.43 -5.42
C SER A 43 -11.41 0.81 -4.59
N ASN A 44 -12.22 1.71 -5.15
CA ASN A 44 -12.74 2.88 -4.41
C ASN A 44 -13.56 2.48 -3.17
N VAL A 45 -14.28 1.36 -3.23
CA VAL A 45 -15.10 0.84 -2.12
C VAL A 45 -14.21 0.40 -0.97
N GLU A 46 -13.12 -0.32 -1.26
CA GLU A 46 -12.14 -0.75 -0.26
C GLU A 46 -11.38 0.45 0.31
N ALA A 47 -11.04 1.44 -0.52
CA ALA A 47 -10.40 2.67 -0.08
C ALA A 47 -11.23 3.44 0.94
N GLY A 48 -12.56 3.39 0.84
CA GLY A 48 -13.48 3.96 1.84
C GLY A 48 -13.39 3.32 3.23
N ARG A 49 -12.77 2.13 3.34
CA ARG A 49 -12.52 1.43 4.62
C ARG A 49 -11.09 1.61 5.12
N LEU A 50 -10.23 2.23 4.33
CA LEU A 50 -8.83 2.43 4.65
C LEU A 50 -8.66 3.61 5.62
N ARG A 51 -7.73 3.47 6.57
CA ARG A 51 -7.38 4.51 7.53
C ARG A 51 -5.89 4.43 7.84
N VAL A 52 -5.30 5.55 8.25
CA VAL A 52 -3.93 5.55 8.80
C VAL A 52 -3.88 4.62 10.01
N GLY A 53 -2.82 3.81 10.10
CA GLY A 53 -2.67 2.74 11.08
C GLY A 53 -3.28 1.39 10.66
N ALA A 54 -4.00 1.31 9.54
CA ALA A 54 -4.53 0.03 9.07
C ALA A 54 -3.41 -0.92 8.66
N ARG A 55 -3.48 -2.16 9.16
CA ARG A 55 -2.64 -3.27 8.69
C ARG A 55 -3.13 -3.70 7.32
N VAL A 56 -2.20 -3.96 6.42
CA VAL A 56 -2.48 -4.33 5.03
C VAL A 56 -1.53 -5.41 4.56
N ARG A 57 -1.98 -6.16 3.55
CA ARG A 57 -1.13 -7.00 2.73
C ARG A 57 -1.00 -6.33 1.35
N PHE A 58 0.20 -6.23 0.81
CA PHE A 58 0.44 -5.51 -0.44
C PHE A 58 1.46 -6.21 -1.33
N ARG A 59 1.40 -5.96 -2.65
CA ARG A 59 2.39 -6.42 -3.63
C ARG A 59 2.99 -5.23 -4.35
N LEU A 60 4.30 -5.27 -4.56
CA LEU A 60 5.05 -4.28 -5.33
C LEU A 60 5.14 -4.70 -6.81
N ARG A 61 5.23 -3.69 -7.67
CA ARG A 61 5.56 -3.83 -9.09
C ARG A 61 6.69 -2.88 -9.48
N GLY A 62 7.79 -3.43 -9.98
CA GLY A 62 8.96 -2.67 -10.41
C GLY A 62 9.60 -1.90 -9.25
N GLN A 63 9.88 -0.61 -9.47
CA GLN A 63 10.60 0.27 -8.53
C GLN A 63 9.73 0.75 -7.34
N GLY A 64 9.23 -0.18 -6.52
CA GLY A 64 8.64 0.18 -5.22
C GLY A 64 7.23 0.78 -5.28
N ARG A 65 6.45 0.50 -6.33
CA ARG A 65 5.04 0.93 -6.40
C ARG A 65 4.12 -0.21 -6.00
N VAL A 66 3.17 0.06 -5.12
CA VAL A 66 2.13 -0.91 -4.77
C VAL A 66 1.18 -1.10 -5.95
N GLU A 67 1.06 -2.33 -6.44
CA GLU A 67 0.11 -2.72 -7.50
C GLU A 67 -1.15 -3.38 -6.96
N GLU A 68 -1.09 -3.96 -5.76
CA GLU A 68 -2.22 -4.62 -5.12
C GLU A 68 -2.13 -4.36 -3.61
N LEU A 69 -3.25 -4.00 -2.99
CA LEU A 69 -3.36 -3.71 -1.57
C LEU A 69 -4.67 -4.26 -1.01
N MET A 70 -4.57 -5.04 0.06
CA MET A 70 -5.68 -5.69 0.76
C MET A 70 -5.67 -5.31 2.23
N LEU A 71 -6.84 -5.02 2.78
CA LEU A 71 -7.01 -4.88 4.23
C LEU A 71 -7.02 -6.25 4.90
N ILE A 72 -6.52 -6.30 6.15
CA ILE A 72 -6.52 -7.49 7.01
C ILE A 72 -7.40 -7.26 8.23
#